data_AF-A0A7Y9ZBC3-F1
#
_entry.id   AF-A0A7Y9ZBC3-F1
#
_cell.length_a   1.000
_cell.length_b   1.000
_cell.length_c   1.000
_cell.angle_alpha   90.00
_cell.angle_beta   90.00
_cell.angle_gamma   90.00
#
_symmetry.space_group_name_H-M   'P 1'
#
loop_
_entity.id
_entity.type
_entity.pdbx_description
1 polymer ?
#
loop_
_entity_poly.entity_id
_entity_poly.type
_entity_poly.pdbx_seq_one_letter_code
_entity_poly.pdbx_strand_id
1 'polypeptide(L)'
;MGWTLVSLAARAGRALGGRRGFVSEAATGRAITLATGASDRPDVFARRCSRALSRVSFADKKALETALHEMGQDAPVIERAVASGAPIEAVAALAASWTELDPEDRALIRYPARRRDPGAVNWGAVRATQVDQTTCGAASMAMMLMIGDPFVAAWVAVGYRGGWYMPPEALAASVEADVSGHGLHTVADRWEALQRVMHSLVTRHGLGLLPWPLALGSPPWRLDNATRFGGLRFRGALVDDARDDEVAALGAHIRAAVADGIPVPLYASGDSAGGLESVIPRHVVLVVGLDGEGFLVYEPSTGALHKLDLGALGGEPLAALGNWNRVGWAVLPRVRAASASA
;
A
#
# COMPACT_ATOMS: atom_id res chain seq x y z
N MET A 1 -12.57 -19.62 -23.04
CA MET A 1 -11.79 -18.69 -22.21
C MET A 1 -11.38 -19.40 -20.94
N GLY A 2 -10.11 -19.28 -20.53
CA GLY A 2 -9.64 -19.80 -19.24
C GLY A 2 -10.38 -19.14 -18.08
N TRP A 3 -10.57 -19.86 -16.99
CA TRP A 3 -11.23 -19.37 -15.78
C TRP A 3 -10.24 -19.31 -14.61
N THR A 4 -10.52 -18.46 -13.61
CA THR A 4 -9.79 -18.45 -12.32
C THR A 4 -10.69 -19.01 -11.22
N LEU A 5 -10.13 -19.59 -10.15
CA LEU A 5 -10.93 -20.09 -9.01
C LEU A 5 -11.74 -18.96 -8.38
N VAL A 6 -11.17 -17.76 -8.40
CA VAL A 6 -11.82 -16.55 -7.91
C VAL A 6 -13.00 -16.14 -8.80
N SER A 7 -12.89 -16.23 -10.12
CA SER A 7 -14.01 -15.99 -11.05
C SER A 7 -15.14 -17.03 -10.87
N LEU A 8 -14.81 -18.28 -10.53
CA LEU A 8 -15.82 -19.29 -10.22
C LEU A 8 -16.51 -19.00 -8.88
N ALA A 9 -15.75 -18.71 -7.82
CA ALA A 9 -16.28 -18.33 -6.52
C ALA A 9 -17.12 -17.03 -6.60
N ALA A 10 -16.68 -16.09 -7.45
CA ALA A 10 -17.40 -14.86 -7.77
C ALA A 10 -18.80 -15.12 -8.32
N ARG A 11 -18.87 -16.01 -9.31
CA ARG A 11 -20.10 -16.38 -10.01
C ARG A 11 -21.02 -17.18 -9.09
N ALA A 12 -20.48 -18.13 -8.33
CA ALA A 12 -21.23 -18.91 -7.36
C ALA A 12 -21.82 -18.03 -6.23
N GLY A 13 -21.03 -17.10 -5.68
CA GLY A 13 -21.50 -16.18 -4.65
C GLY A 13 -22.63 -15.26 -5.12
N ARG A 14 -22.61 -14.84 -6.39
CA ARG A 14 -23.71 -14.09 -7.03
C ARG A 14 -24.97 -14.91 -7.19
N ALA A 15 -24.85 -16.16 -7.66
CA ALA A 15 -25.99 -17.07 -7.82
C ALA A 15 -26.70 -17.33 -6.49
N LEU A 16 -25.98 -17.19 -5.37
CA LEU A 16 -26.49 -17.30 -4.00
C LEU A 16 -26.92 -15.94 -3.39
N GLY A 17 -27.04 -14.87 -4.17
CA GLY A 17 -27.53 -13.56 -3.70
C GLY A 17 -26.49 -12.68 -3.01
N GLY A 18 -25.20 -13.03 -3.07
CA GLY A 18 -24.09 -12.23 -2.53
C GLY A 18 -23.95 -10.87 -3.25
N ARG A 19 -24.34 -9.78 -2.58
CA ARG A 19 -24.18 -8.42 -3.10
C ARG A 19 -22.71 -7.99 -3.07
N ARG A 20 -22.11 -7.81 -4.25
CA ARG A 20 -20.81 -7.14 -4.41
C ARG A 20 -20.99 -5.63 -4.31
N GLY A 21 -21.00 -5.10 -3.09
CA GLY A 21 -21.25 -3.68 -2.84
C GLY A 21 -20.34 -2.72 -3.62
N PHE A 22 -19.12 -3.12 -4.01
CA PHE A 22 -18.20 -2.27 -4.75
C PHE A 22 -18.57 -2.07 -6.23
N VAL A 23 -19.27 -3.03 -6.86
CA VAL A 23 -19.70 -2.98 -8.28
C VAL A 23 -21.01 -2.20 -8.43
N SER A 24 -21.71 -1.90 -7.33
CA SER A 24 -22.98 -1.17 -7.40
C SER A 24 -22.81 0.19 -8.09
N GLU A 25 -23.78 0.58 -8.91
CA GLU A 25 -23.78 1.86 -9.64
C GLU A 25 -23.51 3.05 -8.71
N ALA A 26 -24.12 3.07 -7.53
CA ALA A 26 -23.87 4.09 -6.53
C ALA A 26 -22.43 4.10 -5.99
N ALA A 27 -21.79 2.94 -5.82
CA ALA A 27 -20.40 2.87 -5.38
C ALA A 27 -19.43 3.28 -6.49
N THR A 28 -19.64 2.79 -7.71
CA THR A 28 -18.84 3.13 -8.88
C THR A 28 -18.97 4.62 -9.22
N GLY A 29 -20.20 5.15 -9.23
CA GLY A 29 -20.46 6.58 -9.45
C GLY A 29 -19.75 7.48 -8.43
N ARG A 30 -19.80 7.12 -7.13
CA ARG A 30 -19.03 7.84 -6.10
C ARG A 30 -17.53 7.80 -6.34
N ALA A 31 -16.99 6.64 -6.73
CA ALA A 31 -15.57 6.52 -7.03
C ALA A 31 -15.18 7.41 -8.23
N ILE A 32 -15.99 7.43 -9.29
CA ILE A 32 -15.79 8.32 -10.44
C ILE A 32 -15.79 9.78 -9.98
N THR A 33 -16.77 10.22 -9.20
CA THR A 33 -16.82 11.59 -8.67
C THR A 33 -15.60 11.95 -7.83
N LEU A 34 -15.13 11.03 -6.99
CA LEU A 34 -13.93 11.24 -6.17
C LEU A 34 -12.66 11.32 -7.02
N ALA A 35 -12.58 10.53 -8.09
CA ALA A 35 -11.46 10.55 -9.01
C ALA A 35 -11.43 11.84 -9.85
N THR A 36 -12.58 12.30 -10.37
CA THR A 36 -12.65 13.50 -11.20
C THR A 36 -12.43 14.79 -10.40
N GLY A 37 -12.90 14.85 -9.16
CA GLY A 37 -12.67 16.00 -8.26
C GLY A 37 -11.34 15.94 -7.48
N ALA A 38 -10.44 15.02 -7.82
CA ALA A 38 -9.24 14.79 -7.02
C ALA A 38 -8.22 15.95 -7.09
N SER A 39 -8.11 16.64 -8.23
CA SER A 39 -7.20 17.80 -8.38
C SER A 39 -7.54 18.95 -7.45
N ASP A 40 -8.81 19.08 -7.09
CA ASP A 40 -9.34 20.24 -6.39
C ASP A 40 -9.46 19.99 -4.88
N ARG A 41 -9.09 18.79 -4.41
CA ARG A 41 -9.22 18.37 -3.02
C ARG A 41 -7.86 18.04 -2.41
N PRO A 42 -7.58 18.44 -1.16
CA PRO A 42 -6.42 17.94 -0.43
C PRO A 42 -6.50 16.42 -0.30
N ASP A 43 -5.37 15.72 -0.36
CA ASP A 43 -5.29 14.26 -0.29
C ASP A 43 -5.70 13.71 1.09
N VAL A 44 -5.59 12.38 1.28
CA VAL A 44 -5.95 11.77 2.55
C VAL A 44 -5.11 12.26 3.72
N PHE A 45 -3.83 12.54 3.52
CA PHE A 45 -2.90 12.93 4.57
C PHE A 45 -3.13 14.37 5.01
N ALA A 46 -3.25 15.29 4.06
CA ALA A 46 -3.59 16.69 4.31
C ALA A 46 -4.91 16.81 5.09
N ARG A 47 -5.95 16.05 4.67
CA ARG A 47 -7.24 16.04 5.38
C ARG A 47 -7.14 15.45 6.79
N ARG A 48 -6.28 14.46 7.02
CA ARG A 48 -6.06 13.87 8.35
C ARG A 48 -5.28 14.81 9.25
N CYS A 49 -4.24 15.45 8.73
CA CYS A 49 -3.45 16.44 9.43
C CYS A 49 -4.31 17.64 9.86
N SER A 50 -5.13 18.17 8.95
CA SER A 50 -6.09 19.25 9.27
C SER A 50 -7.05 18.87 10.41
N ARG A 51 -7.59 17.64 10.42
CA ARG A 51 -8.45 17.15 11.52
C ARG A 51 -7.69 16.94 12.83
N ALA A 52 -6.41 16.60 12.78
CA ALA A 52 -5.57 16.48 13.97
C ALA A 52 -5.31 17.87 14.57
N LEU A 53 -4.91 18.84 13.75
CA LEU A 53 -4.70 20.24 14.15
C LEU A 53 -5.94 20.87 14.82
N SER A 54 -7.15 20.44 14.44
CA SER A 54 -8.39 20.95 15.05
C SER A 54 -8.75 20.29 16.40
N ARG A 55 -8.00 19.29 16.85
CA ARG A 55 -8.33 18.46 18.03
C ARG A 55 -7.27 18.46 19.12
N VAL A 56 -6.04 18.80 18.78
CA VAL A 56 -4.91 18.82 19.72
C VAL A 56 -4.93 20.06 20.62
N SER A 57 -4.08 20.07 21.65
CA SER A 57 -3.93 21.24 22.52
C SER A 57 -3.39 22.45 21.76
N PHE A 58 -3.49 23.65 22.33
CA PHE A 58 -2.93 24.86 21.71
C PHE A 58 -1.41 24.76 21.49
N ALA A 59 -0.68 24.22 22.48
CA ALA A 59 0.77 24.04 22.39
C ALA A 59 1.15 23.06 21.26
N ASP A 60 0.47 21.91 21.22
CA ASP A 60 0.67 20.89 20.19
C ASP A 60 0.34 21.41 18.79
N LYS A 61 -0.76 22.16 18.67
CA LYS A 61 -1.15 22.80 17.42
C LYS A 61 -0.03 23.73 16.93
N LYS A 62 0.54 24.55 17.83
CA LYS A 62 1.64 25.46 17.49
C LYS A 62 2.90 24.71 17.07
N ALA A 63 3.23 23.60 17.74
CA ALA A 63 4.35 22.75 17.34
C ALA A 63 4.16 22.18 15.92
N LEU A 64 2.96 21.66 15.62
CA LEU A 64 2.66 21.11 14.29
C LEU A 64 2.61 22.20 13.20
N GLU A 65 2.04 23.37 13.47
CA GLU A 65 2.05 24.51 12.54
C GLU A 65 3.48 24.96 12.22
N THR A 66 4.35 24.97 13.24
CA THR A 66 5.78 25.29 13.07
C THR A 66 6.49 24.24 12.23
N ALA A 67 6.30 22.95 12.54
CA ALA A 67 6.88 21.85 11.77
C ALA A 67 6.44 21.89 10.29
N LEU A 68 5.17 22.17 10.01
CA LEU A 68 4.66 22.34 8.65
C LEU A 68 5.31 23.53 7.94
N HIS A 69 5.49 24.65 8.65
CA HIS A 69 6.12 25.85 8.09
C HIS A 69 7.60 25.65 7.77
N GLU A 70 8.36 25.07 8.70
CA GLU A 70 9.79 24.78 8.54
C GLU A 70 10.06 23.82 7.37
N MET A 71 9.16 22.86 7.16
CA MET A 71 9.29 21.90 6.09
C MET A 71 8.99 22.51 4.71
N GLY A 72 8.24 23.61 4.62
CA GLY A 72 7.95 24.30 3.38
C GLY A 72 7.36 23.38 2.31
N GLN A 73 8.10 23.13 1.22
CA GLN A 73 7.69 22.21 0.15
C GLN A 73 7.61 20.74 0.60
N ASP A 74 8.22 20.42 1.74
CA ASP A 74 8.20 19.10 2.38
C ASP A 74 7.09 18.93 3.41
N ALA A 75 6.20 19.91 3.57
CA ALA A 75 5.03 19.80 4.43
C ALA A 75 4.22 18.48 4.26
N PRO A 76 4.07 17.91 3.04
CA PRO A 76 3.42 16.60 2.87
C PRO A 76 4.08 15.44 3.63
N VAL A 77 5.38 15.53 3.97
CA VAL A 77 6.04 14.56 4.85
C VAL A 77 5.46 14.65 6.26
N ILE A 78 5.25 15.86 6.79
CA ILE A 78 4.65 16.07 8.11
C ILE A 78 3.18 15.69 8.12
N GLU A 79 2.43 15.97 7.05
CA GLU A 79 1.04 15.54 6.93
C GLU A 79 0.91 14.01 7.03
N ARG A 80 1.81 13.28 6.36
CA ARG A 80 1.91 11.82 6.50
C ARG A 80 2.32 11.40 7.90
N ALA A 81 3.32 12.05 8.49
CA ALA A 81 3.80 11.76 9.86
C ALA A 81 2.66 11.88 10.88
N VAL A 82 1.85 12.94 10.81
CA VAL A 82 0.68 13.15 11.67
C VAL A 82 -0.41 12.10 11.37
N ALA A 83 -0.71 11.85 10.09
CA ALA A 83 -1.71 10.88 9.68
C ALA A 83 -1.35 9.42 10.02
N SER A 84 -0.05 9.16 10.20
CA SER A 84 0.49 7.88 10.66
C SER A 84 0.12 7.56 12.12
N GLY A 85 -0.27 8.59 12.90
CA GLY A 85 -0.56 8.49 14.33
C GLY A 85 0.67 8.63 15.23
N ALA A 86 1.80 9.09 14.69
CA ALA A 86 3.01 9.33 15.46
C ALA A 86 2.80 10.41 16.55
N PRO A 87 3.50 10.32 17.69
CA PRO A 87 3.53 11.37 18.70
C PRO A 87 4.00 12.70 18.13
N ILE A 88 3.44 13.81 18.63
CA ILE A 88 3.71 15.15 18.09
C ILE A 88 5.18 15.54 18.29
N GLU A 89 5.78 15.10 19.38
CA GLU A 89 7.20 15.29 19.67
C GLU A 89 8.08 14.58 18.63
N ALA A 90 7.68 13.38 18.18
CA ALA A 90 8.39 12.66 17.13
C ALA A 90 8.25 13.35 15.77
N VAL A 91 7.06 13.90 15.48
CA VAL A 91 6.81 14.69 14.26
C VAL A 91 7.66 15.97 14.25
N ALA A 92 7.70 16.69 15.38
CA ALA A 92 8.55 17.87 15.53
C ALA A 92 10.04 17.53 15.41
N ALA A 93 10.49 16.42 16.00
CA ALA A 93 11.88 15.95 15.89
C ALA A 93 12.25 15.59 14.43
N LEU A 94 11.33 14.96 13.69
CA LEU A 94 11.53 14.70 12.26
C LEU A 94 11.66 15.99 11.46
N ALA A 95 10.83 17.00 11.73
CA ALA A 95 10.91 18.29 11.05
C ALA A 95 12.25 18.99 11.36
N ALA A 96 12.66 19.03 12.63
CA ALA A 96 13.90 19.67 13.06
C ALA A 96 15.16 19.03 12.44
N SER A 97 15.19 17.70 12.37
CA SER A 97 16.31 16.95 11.77
C SER A 97 16.25 16.87 10.25
N TRP A 98 15.18 17.34 9.61
CA TRP A 98 14.96 17.12 8.17
C TRP A 98 16.09 17.70 7.32
N THR A 99 16.57 18.90 7.65
CA THR A 99 17.62 19.57 6.87
C THR A 99 19.01 18.95 7.04
N GLU A 100 19.20 18.15 8.10
CA GLU A 100 20.43 17.40 8.36
C GLU A 100 20.52 16.12 7.49
N LEU A 101 19.40 15.66 6.93
CA LEU A 101 19.37 14.52 6.03
C LEU A 101 19.90 14.87 4.64
N ASP A 102 20.65 13.93 4.07
CA ASP A 102 21.14 14.04 2.71
C ASP A 102 19.97 14.25 1.73
N PRO A 103 20.12 15.09 0.68
CA PRO A 103 19.05 15.37 -0.27
C PRO A 103 18.47 14.11 -0.93
N GLU A 104 19.30 13.08 -1.15
CA GLU A 104 18.85 11.80 -1.73
C GLU A 104 17.94 11.02 -0.79
N ASP A 105 18.25 11.00 0.51
CA ASP A 105 17.45 10.34 1.54
C ASP A 105 16.13 11.07 1.76
N ARG A 106 16.15 12.41 1.79
CA ARG A 106 14.92 13.21 1.79
C ARG A 106 14.03 12.88 0.60
N ALA A 107 14.60 12.71 -0.59
CA ALA A 107 13.84 12.35 -1.78
C ALA A 107 13.23 10.95 -1.68
N LEU A 108 13.94 9.98 -1.07
CA LEU A 108 13.41 8.63 -0.79
C LEU A 108 12.26 8.68 0.20
N ILE A 109 12.41 9.42 1.30
CA ILE A 109 11.37 9.56 2.32
C ILE A 109 10.15 10.28 1.76
N ARG A 110 10.36 11.34 0.96
CA ARG A 110 9.30 12.11 0.31
C ARG A 110 8.49 11.25 -0.66
N TYR A 111 9.15 10.43 -1.48
CA TYR A 111 8.49 9.59 -2.49
C TYR A 111 9.01 8.14 -2.49
N PRO A 112 8.52 7.31 -1.56
CA PRO A 112 9.04 5.96 -1.31
C PRO A 112 9.06 5.01 -2.51
N ALA A 113 8.01 5.06 -3.34
CA ALA A 113 7.94 4.25 -4.56
C ALA A 113 8.64 4.88 -5.78
N ARG A 114 9.23 6.09 -5.65
CA ARG A 114 9.90 6.94 -6.66
C ARG A 114 9.24 7.02 -8.07
N ARG A 115 9.09 8.26 -8.56
CA ARG A 115 8.67 8.69 -9.92
C ARG A 115 7.21 8.42 -10.34
N ARG A 116 6.73 9.31 -11.21
CA ARG A 116 5.45 9.21 -11.96
C ARG A 116 5.63 8.40 -13.25
N ASP A 117 6.72 7.65 -13.36
CA ASP A 117 7.14 6.98 -14.59
C ASP A 117 7.59 5.55 -14.28
N PRO A 118 7.45 4.60 -15.23
CA PRO A 118 7.96 3.25 -15.10
C PRO A 118 9.48 3.20 -14.90
N GLY A 119 9.97 2.19 -14.20
CA GLY A 119 11.39 1.95 -14.01
C GLY A 119 11.76 1.45 -12.61
N ALA A 120 13.06 1.38 -12.36
CA ALA A 120 13.63 0.89 -11.11
C ALA A 120 13.18 1.67 -9.87
N VAL A 121 12.69 0.97 -8.84
CA VAL A 121 12.50 1.54 -7.51
C VAL A 121 13.75 1.23 -6.68
N ASN A 122 14.65 2.21 -6.60
CA ASN A 122 15.90 2.08 -5.84
C ASN A 122 15.83 2.88 -4.54
N TRP A 123 16.36 2.29 -3.47
CA TRP A 123 16.63 2.87 -2.17
C TRP A 123 18.14 2.93 -1.96
N GLY A 124 18.72 4.09 -2.26
CA GLY A 124 20.18 4.21 -2.44
C GLY A 124 20.66 3.31 -3.58
N ALA A 125 21.66 2.47 -3.29
CA ALA A 125 22.16 1.46 -4.23
C ALA A 125 21.30 0.18 -4.30
N VAL A 126 20.29 0.04 -3.45
CA VAL A 126 19.50 -1.19 -3.31
C VAL A 126 18.25 -1.11 -4.18
N ARG A 127 18.03 -2.12 -5.02
CA ARG A 127 16.74 -2.30 -5.68
C ARG A 127 15.74 -2.82 -4.66
N ALA A 128 14.57 -2.20 -4.55
CA ALA A 128 13.50 -2.66 -3.67
C ALA A 128 12.84 -3.93 -4.27
N THR A 129 13.54 -5.05 -4.28
CA THR A 129 12.97 -6.36 -4.66
C THR A 129 12.47 -7.10 -3.44
N GLN A 130 11.53 -8.02 -3.64
CA GLN A 130 11.17 -9.01 -2.65
C GLN A 130 12.37 -9.90 -2.29
N VAL A 131 12.38 -10.44 -1.08
CA VAL A 131 13.44 -11.33 -0.60
C VAL A 131 13.39 -12.69 -1.30
N ASP A 132 12.19 -13.22 -1.53
CA ASP A 132 11.95 -14.53 -2.14
C ASP A 132 10.59 -14.59 -2.86
N GLN A 133 10.27 -15.75 -3.46
CA GLN A 133 9.04 -15.94 -4.26
C GLN A 133 7.74 -15.90 -3.44
N THR A 134 7.81 -15.88 -2.11
CA THR A 134 6.65 -15.87 -1.21
C THR A 134 6.43 -14.52 -0.52
N THR A 135 7.38 -13.60 -0.67
CA THR A 135 7.39 -12.29 0.01
C THR A 135 6.85 -11.13 -0.84
N CYS A 136 6.26 -11.39 -2.02
CA CYS A 136 5.61 -10.35 -2.85
C CYS A 136 4.60 -9.49 -2.08
N GLY A 137 3.76 -10.12 -1.25
CA GLY A 137 2.81 -9.43 -0.39
C GLY A 137 3.49 -8.60 0.70
N ALA A 138 4.52 -9.16 1.35
CA ALA A 138 5.28 -8.46 2.37
C ALA A 138 6.03 -7.23 1.82
N ALA A 139 6.66 -7.36 0.66
CA ALA A 139 7.31 -6.27 -0.06
C ALA A 139 6.31 -5.18 -0.47
N SER A 140 5.14 -5.56 -0.98
CA SER A 140 4.06 -4.62 -1.32
C SER A 140 3.55 -3.87 -0.09
N MET A 141 3.36 -4.55 1.04
CA MET A 141 2.90 -3.89 2.27
C MET A 141 3.99 -3.03 2.91
N ALA A 142 5.26 -3.46 2.87
CA ALA A 142 6.40 -2.64 3.30
C ALA A 142 6.47 -1.33 2.51
N MET A 143 6.36 -1.41 1.18
CA MET A 143 6.31 -0.23 0.32
C MET A 143 5.10 0.66 0.65
N MET A 144 3.92 0.07 0.82
CA MET A 144 2.70 0.80 1.21
C MET A 144 2.85 1.50 2.58
N LEU A 145 3.46 0.85 3.57
CA LEU A 145 3.78 1.45 4.87
C LEU A 145 4.73 2.62 4.72
N MET A 146 5.80 2.48 3.93
CA MET A 146 6.77 3.55 3.71
C MET A 146 6.11 4.74 3.01
N ILE A 147 5.21 4.50 2.04
CA ILE A 147 4.39 5.56 1.42
C ILE A 147 3.54 6.29 2.46
N GLY A 148 2.93 5.56 3.40
CA GLY A 148 1.99 6.12 4.39
C GLY A 148 2.62 6.67 5.67
N ASP A 149 3.84 6.26 5.99
CA ASP A 149 4.56 6.62 7.20
C ASP A 149 6.03 7.00 6.90
N PRO A 150 6.38 8.29 7.00
CA PRO A 150 7.74 8.75 6.74
C PRO A 150 8.76 8.27 7.77
N PHE A 151 8.35 7.85 8.98
CA PHE A 151 9.28 7.28 9.96
C PHE A 151 9.74 5.89 9.54
N VAL A 152 8.86 5.08 8.94
CA VAL A 152 9.25 3.77 8.38
C VAL A 152 10.20 3.99 7.21
N ALA A 153 9.86 4.93 6.32
CA ALA A 153 10.73 5.32 5.21
C ALA A 153 12.10 5.83 5.68
N ALA A 154 12.15 6.72 6.68
CA ALA A 154 13.38 7.27 7.22
C ALA A 154 14.23 6.20 7.93
N TRP A 155 13.59 5.27 8.63
CA TRP A 155 14.27 4.12 9.21
C TRP A 155 14.90 3.25 8.12
N VAL A 156 14.19 2.90 7.05
CA VAL A 156 14.78 2.12 5.93
C VAL A 156 15.95 2.88 5.29
N ALA A 157 15.76 4.16 4.94
CA ALA A 157 16.77 4.96 4.26
C ALA A 157 18.05 5.11 5.09
N VAL A 158 17.95 5.64 6.31
CA VAL A 158 19.12 6.08 7.08
C VAL A 158 19.23 5.45 8.47
N GLY A 159 18.34 4.53 8.82
CA GLY A 159 18.27 3.97 10.17
C GLY A 159 17.73 4.97 11.20
N TYR A 160 16.98 5.99 10.75
CA TYR A 160 16.44 7.05 11.61
C TYR A 160 15.69 6.49 12.81
N ARG A 161 15.99 7.03 14.00
CA ARG A 161 15.29 6.75 15.27
C ARG A 161 14.83 8.10 15.81
N GLY A 162 13.54 8.38 15.70
CA GLY A 162 12.95 9.69 16.05
C GLY A 162 12.86 9.91 17.55
N GLY A 163 14.03 10.08 18.20
CA GLY A 163 14.13 10.10 19.65
C GLY A 163 13.68 8.76 20.24
N TRP A 164 12.68 8.80 21.12
CA TRP A 164 12.09 7.61 21.75
C TRP A 164 11.04 6.91 20.89
N TYR A 165 10.60 7.52 19.79
CA TYR A 165 9.59 6.95 18.91
C TYR A 165 10.23 6.18 17.76
N MET A 166 9.80 4.93 17.61
CA MET A 166 10.08 4.10 16.45
C MET A 166 8.77 3.45 16.00
N PRO A 167 8.48 3.40 14.69
CA PRO A 167 7.33 2.66 14.19
C PRO A 167 7.36 1.21 14.67
N PRO A 168 6.22 0.60 15.01
CA PRO A 168 6.16 -0.77 15.54
C PRO A 168 6.89 -1.79 14.66
N GLU A 169 6.79 -1.65 13.34
CA GLU A 169 7.41 -2.56 12.38
C GLU A 169 8.94 -2.41 12.37
N ALA A 170 9.45 -1.18 12.43
CA ALA A 170 10.88 -0.89 12.53
C ALA A 170 11.47 -1.32 13.89
N LEU A 171 10.69 -1.17 14.97
CA LEU A 171 11.06 -1.64 16.30
C LEU A 171 11.14 -3.17 16.34
N ALA A 172 10.12 -3.86 15.81
CA ALA A 172 10.11 -5.32 15.73
C ALA A 172 11.30 -5.84 14.90
N ALA A 173 11.60 -5.21 13.77
CA ALA A 173 12.75 -5.56 12.94
C ALA A 173 14.08 -5.37 13.69
N SER A 174 14.22 -4.26 14.41
CA SER A 174 15.43 -3.97 15.20
C SER A 174 15.61 -4.97 16.35
N VAL A 175 14.53 -5.32 17.05
CA VAL A 175 14.57 -6.31 18.13
C VAL A 175 14.91 -7.71 17.61
N GLU A 176 14.30 -8.14 16.50
CA GLU A 176 14.60 -9.45 15.89
C GLU A 176 16.07 -9.55 15.46
N ALA A 177 16.59 -8.48 14.88
CA ALA A 177 17.98 -8.32 14.49
C ALA A 177 18.94 -8.42 15.68
N ASP A 178 18.68 -7.66 16.75
CA ASP A 178 19.48 -7.67 17.98
C ASP A 178 19.50 -9.07 18.63
N VAL A 179 18.34 -9.72 18.74
CA VAL A 179 18.22 -11.09 19.30
C VAL A 179 18.98 -12.11 18.46
N SER A 180 18.97 -11.95 17.14
CA SER A 180 19.65 -12.87 16.21
C SER A 180 21.13 -12.53 16.02
N GLY A 181 21.65 -11.47 16.66
CA GLY A 181 23.00 -10.96 16.45
C GLY A 181 23.28 -10.43 15.03
N HIS A 182 22.24 -10.15 14.25
CA HIS A 182 22.35 -9.61 12.89
C HIS A 182 22.24 -8.09 12.96
N GLY A 183 23.29 -7.36 12.58
CA GLY A 183 23.24 -5.90 12.55
C GLY A 183 22.43 -5.34 11.37
N LEU A 184 21.62 -4.30 11.59
CA LEU A 184 20.88 -3.58 10.55
C LEU A 184 21.64 -2.34 10.06
N HIS A 185 22.80 -2.55 9.45
CA HIS A 185 23.72 -1.47 9.10
C HIS A 185 23.35 -0.81 7.77
N THR A 186 22.89 -1.58 6.80
CA THR A 186 22.63 -1.10 5.44
C THR A 186 21.14 -0.92 5.16
N VAL A 187 20.84 -0.20 4.07
CA VAL A 187 19.47 -0.11 3.53
C VAL A 187 18.93 -1.49 3.15
N ALA A 188 19.79 -2.38 2.62
CA ALA A 188 19.39 -3.73 2.26
C ALA A 188 18.95 -4.53 3.49
N ASP A 189 19.72 -4.46 4.57
CA ASP A 189 19.39 -5.17 5.82
C ASP A 189 18.04 -4.70 6.38
N ARG A 190 17.80 -3.38 6.38
CA ARG A 190 16.56 -2.80 6.90
C ARG A 190 15.36 -3.10 6.00
N TRP A 191 15.55 -3.06 4.68
CA TRP A 191 14.52 -3.44 3.71
C TRP A 191 14.12 -4.92 3.85
N GLU A 192 15.10 -5.82 3.96
CA GLU A 192 14.87 -7.24 4.18
C GLU A 192 14.19 -7.51 5.54
N ALA A 193 14.67 -6.88 6.62
CA ALA A 193 14.11 -7.05 7.95
C ALA A 193 12.65 -6.56 8.03
N LEU A 194 12.33 -5.43 7.37
CA LEU A 194 10.95 -4.95 7.27
C LEU A 194 10.06 -5.98 6.56
N GLN A 195 10.53 -6.56 5.44
CA GLN A 195 9.77 -7.60 4.74
C GLN A 195 9.55 -8.83 5.61
N ARG A 196 10.54 -9.28 6.38
CA ARG A 196 10.39 -10.41 7.31
C ARG A 196 9.32 -10.15 8.38
N VAL A 197 9.36 -8.97 9.00
CA VAL A 197 8.33 -8.54 9.96
C VAL A 197 6.96 -8.52 9.30
N MET A 198 6.83 -7.91 8.12
CA MET A 198 5.56 -7.85 7.39
C MET A 198 5.05 -9.23 7.02
N HIS A 199 5.92 -10.12 6.54
CA HIS A 199 5.59 -11.49 6.20
C HIS A 199 5.08 -12.27 7.42
N SER A 200 5.75 -12.13 8.57
CA SER A 200 5.32 -12.72 9.85
C SER A 200 3.94 -12.21 10.27
N LEU A 201 3.69 -10.89 10.17
CA LEU A 201 2.41 -10.28 10.55
C LEU A 201 1.22 -10.74 9.69
N VAL A 202 1.43 -10.88 8.37
CA VAL A 202 0.36 -11.28 7.45
C VAL A 202 0.10 -12.79 7.47
N THR A 203 1.11 -13.60 7.82
CA THR A 203 0.99 -15.07 7.81
C THR A 203 0.60 -15.68 9.16
N ARG A 204 1.08 -15.16 10.31
CA ARG A 204 0.93 -15.79 11.65
C ARG A 204 -0.51 -16.16 12.06
N HIS A 205 -1.50 -15.43 11.57
CA HIS A 205 -2.93 -15.63 11.86
C HIS A 205 -3.78 -15.65 10.58
N GLY A 206 -3.20 -16.14 9.48
CA GLY A 206 -3.85 -16.12 8.18
C GLY A 206 -5.03 -17.08 8.03
N LEU A 207 -5.18 -18.07 8.91
CA LEU A 207 -6.36 -18.94 9.01
C LEU A 207 -7.07 -18.76 10.37
N GLY A 208 -7.16 -17.51 10.86
CA GLY A 208 -7.71 -17.21 12.18
C GLY A 208 -6.65 -17.40 13.25
N LEU A 209 -6.74 -18.44 14.08
CA LEU A 209 -5.72 -18.72 15.10
C LEU A 209 -4.49 -19.44 14.53
N LEU A 210 -4.58 -20.00 13.32
CA LEU A 210 -3.52 -20.76 12.68
C LEU A 210 -2.76 -19.92 11.64
N PRO A 211 -1.46 -20.21 11.41
CA PRO A 211 -0.69 -19.55 10.38
C PRO A 211 -1.17 -19.95 8.98
N TRP A 212 -1.01 -19.03 8.03
CA TRP A 212 -1.13 -19.33 6.60
C TRP A 212 0.07 -20.16 6.15
N PRO A 213 -0.11 -21.17 5.28
CA PRO A 213 1.03 -21.90 4.71
C PRO A 213 1.98 -20.95 3.99
N LEU A 214 3.23 -20.86 4.45
CA LEU A 214 4.21 -19.90 3.90
C LEU A 214 4.46 -20.11 2.40
N ALA A 215 4.35 -21.34 1.92
CA ALA A 215 4.46 -21.69 0.50
C ALA A 215 3.38 -21.04 -0.39
N LEU A 216 2.31 -20.51 0.20
CA LEU A 216 1.20 -19.85 -0.50
C LEU A 216 1.27 -18.32 -0.42
N GLY A 217 2.40 -17.75 0.01
CA GLY A 217 2.61 -16.31 0.08
C GLY A 217 1.74 -15.61 1.13
N SER A 218 1.15 -14.45 0.79
CA SER A 218 0.37 -13.62 1.72
C SER A 218 -1.14 -13.70 1.48
N PRO A 219 -1.98 -14.06 2.47
CA PRO A 219 -3.41 -14.25 2.25
C PRO A 219 -4.16 -12.91 2.03
N PRO A 220 -5.09 -12.85 1.06
CA PRO A 220 -5.75 -11.61 0.64
C PRO A 220 -6.62 -10.91 1.70
N TRP A 221 -7.15 -11.64 2.68
CA TRP A 221 -7.97 -11.11 3.79
C TRP A 221 -7.16 -10.74 5.04
N ARG A 222 -5.82 -10.74 4.99
CA ARG A 222 -4.99 -10.25 6.10
C ARG A 222 -4.29 -8.94 5.76
N LEU A 223 -4.04 -8.67 4.48
CA LEU A 223 -3.50 -7.39 4.04
C LEU A 223 -4.39 -6.22 4.45
N ASP A 224 -5.71 -6.43 4.55
CA ASP A 224 -6.69 -5.42 4.95
C ASP A 224 -6.64 -5.04 6.45
N ASN A 225 -6.04 -5.90 7.29
CA ASN A 225 -5.99 -5.75 8.74
C ASN A 225 -4.59 -5.42 9.28
N ALA A 226 -3.53 -5.75 8.53
CA ALA A 226 -2.15 -5.62 9.00
C ALA A 226 -1.51 -4.27 8.66
N THR A 227 -2.03 -3.52 7.69
CA THR A 227 -1.32 -2.33 7.18
C THR A 227 -1.96 -1.03 7.63
N ARG A 228 -1.16 -0.26 8.38
CA ARG A 228 -1.51 1.09 8.83
C ARG A 228 -1.25 2.08 7.70
N PHE A 229 -2.31 2.75 7.25
CA PHE A 229 -2.18 3.79 6.22
C PHE A 229 -3.17 4.94 6.49
N GLY A 230 -2.69 6.08 6.97
CA GLY A 230 -3.52 7.28 7.19
C GLY A 230 -4.78 7.04 8.06
N GLY A 231 -4.72 6.08 8.98
CA GLY A 231 -5.86 5.64 9.81
C GLY A 231 -7.05 5.07 9.00
N LEU A 232 -6.82 4.67 7.75
CA LEU A 232 -7.83 4.02 6.91
C LEU A 232 -8.02 2.56 7.33
N ARG A 233 -9.19 2.04 6.99
CA ARG A 233 -9.45 0.60 6.99
C ARG A 233 -9.54 0.14 5.55
N PHE A 234 -9.03 -1.04 5.29
CA PHE A 234 -9.12 -1.65 3.97
C PHE A 234 -10.10 -2.81 4.01
N ARG A 235 -10.51 -3.26 2.83
CA ARG A 235 -11.26 -4.49 2.67
C ARG A 235 -10.96 -5.12 1.32
N GLY A 236 -10.80 -6.43 1.35
CA GLY A 236 -10.71 -7.22 0.14
C GLY A 236 -12.00 -7.23 -0.69
N ALA A 237 -11.86 -7.08 -1.99
CA ALA A 237 -12.90 -7.20 -2.99
C ALA A 237 -12.48 -8.28 -4.00
N LEU A 238 -13.32 -9.31 -4.14
CA LEU A 238 -13.21 -10.28 -5.22
C LEU A 238 -13.54 -9.61 -6.55
N VAL A 239 -12.71 -9.84 -7.57
CA VAL A 239 -12.86 -9.28 -8.92
C VAL A 239 -13.11 -10.43 -9.90
N ASP A 240 -14.11 -10.30 -10.77
CA ASP A 240 -14.25 -11.14 -11.97
C ASP A 240 -13.78 -10.30 -13.17
N ASP A 241 -12.51 -10.44 -13.55
CA ASP A 241 -11.88 -9.64 -14.61
C ASP A 241 -12.30 -10.04 -16.04
N ALA A 242 -13.12 -11.09 -16.17
CA ALA A 242 -13.78 -11.44 -17.44
C ALA A 242 -15.04 -10.60 -17.71
N ARG A 243 -15.35 -9.63 -16.83
CA ARG A 243 -16.55 -8.79 -16.90
C ARG A 243 -16.18 -7.31 -16.96
N ASP A 244 -16.53 -6.68 -18.08
CA ASP A 244 -16.20 -5.27 -18.34
C ASP A 244 -16.78 -4.32 -17.27
N ASP A 245 -17.97 -4.60 -16.74
CA ASP A 245 -18.59 -3.79 -15.68
C ASP A 245 -17.80 -3.85 -14.36
N GLU A 246 -17.22 -5.00 -14.03
CA GLU A 246 -16.38 -5.15 -12.85
C GLU A 246 -15.00 -4.54 -13.03
N VAL A 247 -14.41 -4.70 -14.22
CA VAL A 247 -13.11 -4.09 -14.55
C VAL A 247 -13.23 -2.56 -14.53
N ALA A 248 -14.31 -2.01 -15.10
CA ALA A 248 -14.60 -0.58 -15.05
C ALA A 248 -14.81 -0.08 -13.61
N ALA A 249 -15.59 -0.82 -12.80
CA ALA A 249 -15.77 -0.48 -11.39
C ALA A 249 -14.44 -0.52 -10.62
N LEU A 250 -13.63 -1.56 -10.82
CA LEU A 250 -12.30 -1.68 -10.23
C LEU A 250 -11.42 -0.48 -10.59
N GLY A 251 -11.36 -0.14 -11.88
CA GLY A 251 -10.59 1.01 -12.38
C GLY A 251 -11.03 2.32 -11.73
N ALA A 252 -12.33 2.55 -11.57
CA ALA A 252 -12.86 3.74 -10.90
C ALA A 252 -12.43 3.82 -9.42
N HIS A 253 -12.50 2.71 -8.68
CA HIS A 253 -12.08 2.67 -7.27
C HIS A 253 -10.56 2.83 -7.11
N ILE A 254 -9.76 2.18 -7.95
CA ILE A 254 -8.30 2.35 -7.94
C ILE A 254 -7.95 3.81 -8.23
N ARG A 255 -8.52 4.40 -9.30
CA ARG A 255 -8.26 5.80 -9.67
C ARG A 255 -8.61 6.76 -8.53
N ALA A 256 -9.77 6.57 -7.90
CA ALA A 256 -10.18 7.38 -6.75
C ALA A 256 -9.21 7.26 -5.56
N ALA A 257 -8.70 6.05 -5.28
CA ALA A 257 -7.76 5.80 -4.20
C ALA A 257 -6.39 6.42 -4.48
N VAL A 258 -5.79 6.14 -5.65
CA VAL A 258 -4.44 6.64 -5.95
C VAL A 258 -4.41 8.15 -6.17
N ALA A 259 -5.48 8.74 -6.71
CA ALA A 259 -5.61 10.19 -6.80
C ALA A 259 -5.73 10.86 -5.43
N ASP A 260 -6.07 10.09 -4.39
CA ASP A 260 -6.10 10.52 -2.98
C ASP A 260 -4.82 10.15 -2.22
N GLY A 261 -3.79 9.68 -2.92
CA GLY A 261 -2.52 9.24 -2.35
C GLY A 261 -2.55 7.87 -1.69
N ILE A 262 -3.57 7.04 -1.96
CA ILE A 262 -3.78 5.73 -1.33
C ILE A 262 -3.41 4.61 -2.32
N PRO A 263 -2.32 3.86 -2.07
CA PRO A 263 -1.95 2.69 -2.87
C PRO A 263 -2.99 1.56 -2.75
N VAL A 264 -3.10 0.74 -3.80
CA VAL A 264 -4.04 -0.39 -3.87
C VAL A 264 -3.30 -1.69 -4.18
N PRO A 265 -3.26 -2.64 -3.22
CA PRO A 265 -2.77 -3.98 -3.49
C PRO A 265 -3.71 -4.74 -4.45
N LEU A 266 -3.13 -5.37 -5.47
CA LEU A 266 -3.81 -6.28 -6.39
C LEU A 266 -3.19 -7.66 -6.30
N TYR A 267 -4.05 -8.66 -6.34
CA TYR A 267 -3.68 -10.06 -6.36
C TYR A 267 -3.80 -10.60 -7.78
N ALA A 268 -2.65 -10.88 -8.35
CA ALA A 268 -2.52 -11.44 -9.68
C ALA A 268 -2.51 -12.98 -9.64
N SER A 269 -3.07 -13.56 -10.70
CA SER A 269 -3.08 -14.99 -10.96
C SER A 269 -3.01 -15.25 -12.45
N GLY A 270 -2.88 -16.52 -12.82
CA GLY A 270 -3.11 -16.98 -14.18
C GLY A 270 -4.55 -17.48 -14.30
N ASP A 271 -4.81 -18.22 -15.37
CA ASP A 271 -6.07 -18.93 -15.57
C ASP A 271 -5.86 -20.42 -15.81
N SER A 272 -6.95 -21.14 -16.02
CA SER A 272 -6.97 -22.59 -16.20
C SER A 272 -6.18 -23.07 -17.42
N ALA A 273 -5.85 -22.21 -18.39
CA ALA A 273 -4.98 -22.59 -19.51
C ALA A 273 -3.52 -22.78 -19.07
N GLY A 274 -3.11 -22.13 -17.98
CA GLY A 274 -1.81 -22.33 -17.33
C GLY A 274 -1.76 -23.48 -16.30
N GLY A 275 -2.86 -24.21 -16.11
CA GLY A 275 -3.01 -25.31 -15.16
C GLY A 275 -3.89 -25.00 -13.94
N LEU A 276 -4.12 -26.00 -13.09
CA LEU A 276 -4.96 -25.84 -11.88
C LEU A 276 -4.24 -25.09 -10.74
N GLU A 277 -2.93 -24.91 -10.86
CA GLU A 277 -2.15 -24.18 -9.87
C GLU A 277 -2.11 -22.67 -10.12
N SER A 278 -2.23 -22.23 -11.38
CA SER A 278 -2.21 -20.82 -11.78
C SER A 278 -3.51 -20.09 -11.46
N VAL A 279 -4.61 -20.82 -11.24
CA VAL A 279 -5.95 -20.24 -10.98
C VAL A 279 -6.12 -19.69 -9.56
N ILE A 280 -5.15 -19.94 -8.67
CA ILE A 280 -5.08 -19.37 -7.31
C ILE A 280 -4.25 -18.08 -7.38
N PRO A 281 -4.69 -16.96 -6.80
CA PRO A 281 -3.86 -15.78 -6.70
C PRO A 281 -2.60 -16.06 -5.89
N ARG A 282 -1.44 -15.86 -6.52
CA ARG A 282 -0.12 -16.20 -5.97
C ARG A 282 0.82 -15.01 -5.90
N HIS A 283 0.46 -13.90 -6.53
CA HIS A 283 1.33 -12.75 -6.64
C HIS A 283 0.61 -11.47 -6.24
N VAL A 284 1.29 -10.62 -5.48
CA VAL A 284 0.75 -9.33 -5.01
C VAL A 284 1.59 -8.22 -5.60
N VAL A 285 0.91 -7.26 -6.23
CA VAL A 285 1.51 -6.03 -6.75
C VAL A 285 0.81 -4.83 -6.12
N LEU A 286 1.46 -3.66 -6.16
CA LEU A 286 0.94 -2.45 -5.54
C LEU A 286 0.72 -1.36 -6.57
N VAL A 287 -0.53 -0.97 -6.80
CA VAL A 287 -0.83 0.23 -7.60
C VAL A 287 -0.48 1.46 -6.77
N VAL A 288 0.41 2.31 -7.28
CA VAL A 288 0.95 3.47 -6.55
C VAL A 288 0.64 4.81 -7.21
N GLY A 289 0.14 4.81 -8.45
CA GLY A 289 -0.14 6.04 -9.18
C GLY A 289 -0.91 5.84 -10.48
N LEU A 290 -1.12 6.96 -11.18
CA LEU A 290 -1.75 7.00 -12.50
C LEU A 290 -0.69 7.16 -13.59
N ASP A 291 -0.96 6.58 -14.75
CA ASP A 291 -0.17 6.76 -15.98
C ASP A 291 -1.13 6.98 -17.16
N GLY A 292 -1.49 8.24 -17.39
CA GLY A 292 -2.57 8.59 -18.33
C GLY A 292 -3.88 7.90 -17.96
N GLU A 293 -4.41 7.11 -18.89
CA GLU A 293 -5.61 6.29 -18.65
C GLU A 293 -5.32 5.01 -17.86
N GLY A 294 -4.06 4.58 -17.78
CA GLY A 294 -3.62 3.41 -17.04
C GLY A 294 -3.12 3.71 -15.63
N PHE A 295 -2.42 2.75 -15.06
CA PHE A 295 -1.92 2.78 -13.69
C PHE A 295 -0.42 2.49 -13.61
N LEU A 296 0.25 3.06 -12.61
CA LEU A 296 1.61 2.69 -12.24
C LEU A 296 1.58 1.66 -11.12
N VAL A 297 2.26 0.54 -11.34
CA VAL A 297 2.25 -0.61 -10.45
C VAL A 297 3.67 -0.97 -10.06
N TYR A 298 3.93 -0.96 -8.76
CA TYR A 298 5.13 -1.55 -8.19
C TYR A 298 5.01 -3.07 -8.19
N GLU A 299 5.88 -3.71 -8.97
CA GLU A 299 6.01 -5.15 -9.07
C GLU A 299 7.24 -5.60 -8.23
N PRO A 300 7.02 -6.35 -7.13
CA PRO A 300 8.05 -6.58 -6.12
C PRO A 300 9.13 -7.58 -6.56
N SER A 301 8.90 -8.47 -7.52
CA SER A 301 9.91 -9.43 -8.01
C SER A 301 11.04 -8.72 -8.75
N THR A 302 10.70 -7.70 -9.55
CA THR A 302 11.65 -6.87 -10.31
C THR A 302 12.04 -5.59 -9.57
N GLY A 303 11.28 -5.23 -8.52
CA GLY A 303 11.47 -4.00 -7.76
C GLY A 303 11.31 -2.76 -8.63
N ALA A 304 10.35 -2.78 -9.55
CA ALA A 304 10.18 -1.75 -10.56
C ALA A 304 8.71 -1.33 -10.71
N LEU A 305 8.51 -0.09 -11.14
CA LEU A 305 7.23 0.43 -11.60
C LEU A 305 6.99 0.01 -13.05
N HIS A 306 5.81 -0.52 -13.31
CA HIS A 306 5.33 -0.89 -14.65
C HIS A 306 3.97 -0.24 -14.92
N LYS A 307 3.66 -0.08 -16.21
CA LYS A 307 2.34 0.40 -16.65
C LYS A 307 1.35 -0.76 -16.66
N LEU A 308 0.16 -0.54 -16.12
CA LEU A 308 -0.95 -1.47 -16.17
C LEU A 308 -2.14 -0.81 -16.86
N ASP A 309 -2.56 -1.41 -17.97
CA ASP A 309 -3.88 -1.19 -18.56
C ASP A 309 -4.80 -2.33 -18.13
N LEU A 310 -5.90 -2.00 -17.44
CA LEU A 310 -6.87 -3.01 -17.00
C LEU A 310 -7.64 -3.63 -18.18
N GLY A 311 -7.69 -2.97 -19.34
CA GLY A 311 -8.27 -3.53 -20.56
C GLY A 311 -7.46 -4.70 -21.14
N ALA A 312 -6.19 -4.85 -20.75
CA ALA A 312 -5.32 -5.94 -21.18
C ALA A 312 -5.48 -7.23 -20.34
N LEU A 313 -6.29 -7.18 -19.26
CA LEU A 313 -6.51 -8.35 -18.40
C LEU A 313 -7.13 -9.51 -19.18
N GLY A 314 -6.65 -10.73 -18.91
CA GLY A 314 -7.05 -11.94 -19.60
C GLY A 314 -6.41 -12.18 -20.96
N GLY A 315 -5.60 -11.24 -21.44
CA GLY A 315 -4.75 -11.41 -22.61
C GLY A 315 -3.39 -12.04 -22.27
N GLU A 316 -2.34 -11.50 -22.89
CA GLU A 316 -0.95 -11.91 -22.66
C GLU A 316 -0.47 -11.60 -21.22
N PRO A 317 0.54 -12.33 -20.71
CA PRO A 317 1.21 -12.00 -19.46
C PRO A 317 1.67 -10.54 -19.39
N LEU A 318 1.38 -9.89 -18.26
CA LEU A 318 1.70 -8.48 -18.04
C LEU A 318 2.84 -8.35 -17.04
N ALA A 319 3.90 -7.61 -17.41
CA ALA A 319 5.03 -7.33 -16.53
C ALA A 319 4.59 -6.66 -15.23
N ALA A 320 3.60 -5.75 -15.30
CA ALA A 320 3.02 -5.08 -14.15
C ALA A 320 2.31 -6.01 -13.15
N LEU A 321 2.00 -7.23 -13.55
CA LEU A 321 1.39 -8.24 -12.70
C LEU A 321 2.36 -9.37 -12.35
N GLY A 322 3.67 -9.22 -12.58
CA GLY A 322 4.65 -10.29 -12.34
C GLY A 322 4.61 -11.38 -13.41
N ASN A 323 4.30 -11.03 -14.66
CA ASN A 323 4.06 -11.95 -15.79
C ASN A 323 2.86 -12.87 -15.59
N TRP A 324 1.87 -12.40 -14.82
CA TRP A 324 0.54 -12.97 -14.76
C TRP A 324 -0.42 -12.16 -15.65
N ASN A 325 -1.60 -12.69 -15.95
CA ASN A 325 -2.56 -12.03 -16.86
C ASN A 325 -3.93 -11.78 -16.23
N ARG A 326 -4.20 -12.23 -15.01
CA ARG A 326 -5.48 -12.06 -14.33
C ARG A 326 -5.34 -11.30 -13.02
N VAL A 327 -6.41 -10.60 -12.63
CA VAL A 327 -6.58 -10.01 -11.30
C VAL A 327 -7.83 -10.61 -10.65
N GLY A 328 -7.61 -11.38 -9.58
CA GLY A 328 -8.71 -12.02 -8.85
C GLY A 328 -9.19 -11.21 -7.65
N TRP A 329 -8.34 -10.34 -7.09
CA TRP A 329 -8.66 -9.66 -5.84
C TRP A 329 -7.98 -8.31 -5.73
N ALA A 330 -8.68 -7.34 -5.14
CA ALA A 330 -8.17 -6.00 -4.85
C ALA A 330 -8.41 -5.66 -3.38
N VAL A 331 -7.48 -4.94 -2.75
CA VAL A 331 -7.61 -4.46 -1.37
C VAL A 331 -7.89 -2.96 -1.39
N LEU A 332 -9.16 -2.60 -1.20
CA LEU A 332 -9.64 -1.23 -1.40
C LEU A 332 -9.88 -0.50 -0.06
N PRO A 333 -9.68 0.82 0.01
CA PRO A 333 -10.03 1.59 1.20
C PRO A 333 -11.54 1.56 1.44
N ARG A 334 -11.95 1.38 2.70
CA ARG A 334 -13.36 1.51 3.11
C ARG A 334 -13.65 2.95 3.52
N VAL A 335 -14.57 3.58 2.79
CA VAL A 335 -15.28 4.74 3.30
C VAL A 335 -16.17 4.26 4.44
N ARG A 336 -15.98 4.78 5.65
CA ARG A 336 -16.91 4.54 6.76
C ARG A 336 -18.25 5.11 6.29
N ALA A 337 -19.27 4.26 6.13
CA ALA A 337 -20.62 4.76 5.90
C ALA A 337 -20.88 5.77 7.03
N ALA A 338 -21.22 7.01 6.68
CA ALA A 338 -21.76 7.93 7.67
C ALA A 338 -22.89 7.16 8.33
N SER A 339 -22.77 6.89 9.63
CA SER A 339 -23.87 6.36 10.40
C SER A 339 -25.02 7.32 10.16
N ALA A 340 -26.03 6.86 9.41
CA ALA A 340 -27.32 7.52 9.42
C ALA A 340 -27.71 7.57 10.89
N SER A 341 -27.68 8.77 11.46
CA SER A 341 -28.27 9.05 12.75
C SER A 341 -29.73 8.64 12.65
N ALA A 342 -30.08 7.56 13.32
CA ALA A 342 -31.45 7.30 13.75
C ALA A 342 -31.77 8.22 14.93
#